data_AF-A0AAN9NP96-F1
#
_entry.id   AF-A0AAN9NP96-F1
#
_cell.length_a   1.000
_cell.length_b   1.000
_cell.length_c   1.000
_cell.angle_alpha   90.00
_cell.angle_beta   90.00
_cell.angle_gamma   90.00
#
_symmetry.space_group_name_H-M   'P 1'
#
loop_
_entity.id
_entity.type
_entity.pdbx_description
1 polymer ?
#
loop_
_entity_poly.entity_id
_entity_poly.type
_entity_poly.pdbx_seq_one_letter_code
_entity_poly.pdbx_strand_id
1 'polypeptide(L)'
;MGSTVSGKMSSYCMGLVACMMVLGVAMSEFTCCDVNPVVKACGDYAKTGGDTIPLDCCMLIIELRNKVMSTHSLQMACRCLQQAAQSSPDHVNHEAYSSLPSRCGVNFPFQFGLTMDCDSLH
;
A
#
# COMPACT_ATOMS: atom_id res chain seq x y z
N MET A 1 -22.01 18.57 7.44
CA MET A 1 -20.60 18.38 7.04
C MET A 1 -20.16 17.00 7.53
N GLY A 2 -20.49 15.87 6.93
CA GLY A 2 -20.77 15.61 5.52
C GLY A 2 -19.55 15.04 4.82
N SER A 3 -19.04 13.88 5.26
CA SER A 3 -18.17 13.04 4.44
C SER A 3 -18.47 11.59 4.74
N THR A 4 -19.53 11.13 4.09
CA THR A 4 -19.86 9.71 3.91
C THR A 4 -18.66 9.04 3.24
N VAL A 5 -17.96 8.19 3.97
CA VAL A 5 -16.96 7.27 3.40
C VAL A 5 -17.68 6.17 2.62
N SER A 6 -18.26 6.56 1.48
CA SER A 6 -18.80 5.63 0.49
C SER A 6 -17.66 5.03 -0.29
N GLY A 7 -17.11 3.94 0.25
CA GLY A 7 -16.03 3.20 -0.39
C GLY A 7 -15.89 1.81 0.19
N LYS A 8 -16.99 1.03 0.23
CA LYS A 8 -17.01 -0.44 0.41
C LYS A 8 -15.89 -0.95 1.36
N MET A 9 -15.82 -0.34 2.54
CA MET A 9 -14.86 -0.64 3.59
C MET A 9 -15.16 -2.07 4.05
N SER A 10 -14.26 -3.00 3.75
CA SER A 10 -14.40 -4.40 4.12
C SER A 10 -14.68 -4.49 5.62
N SER A 11 -15.77 -5.17 5.98
CA SER A 11 -16.40 -5.27 7.31
C SER A 11 -15.43 -5.50 8.48
N TYR A 12 -14.22 -6.01 8.19
CA TYR A 12 -13.18 -6.27 9.16
C TYR A 12 -12.44 -5.02 9.69
N CYS A 13 -12.45 -3.90 8.95
CA CYS A 13 -11.73 -2.68 9.34
C CYS A 13 -12.55 -1.76 10.26
N MET A 14 -13.87 -1.98 10.35
CA MET A 14 -14.79 -1.09 11.09
C MET A 14 -14.74 -1.29 12.62
N GLY A 15 -14.33 -2.48 13.08
CA GLY A 15 -14.30 -2.80 14.51
C GLY A 15 -13.23 -2.04 15.32
N LEU A 16 -12.12 -1.67 14.69
CA LEU A 16 -11.00 -0.99 15.35
C LEU A 16 -11.19 0.53 15.46
N VAL A 17 -11.88 1.14 14.48
CA VAL A 17 -12.05 2.61 14.42
C VAL A 17 -13.01 3.12 15.50
N ALA A 18 -13.96 2.31 15.97
CA ALA A 18 -14.94 2.72 16.96
C ALA A 18 -14.36 2.97 18.37
N CYS A 19 -13.24 2.34 18.74
CA CYS A 19 -12.64 2.51 20.07
C CYS A 19 -11.74 3.74 20.20
N MET A 20 -11.17 4.25 19.10
CA MET A 20 -10.18 5.34 19.17
C MET A 20 -10.78 6.74 19.26
N MET A 21 -12.08 6.90 19.00
CA MET A 21 -12.74 8.21 19.07
C MET A 21 -12.87 8.79 20.49
N VAL A 22 -12.67 7.99 21.54
CA VAL A 22 -12.87 8.41 22.94
C VAL A 22 -11.72 9.26 23.51
N LEU A 23 -10.52 9.25 22.90
CA LEU A 23 -9.32 9.87 23.48
C LEU A 23 -8.72 11.05 22.70
N GLY A 24 -9.38 11.57 21.66
CA GLY A 24 -8.93 12.79 20.96
C GLY A 24 -7.57 12.71 20.28
N VAL A 25 -6.97 11.51 20.21
CA VAL A 25 -5.73 11.25 19.47
C VAL A 25 -6.11 10.73 18.09
N ALA A 26 -6.21 11.63 17.11
CA ALA A 26 -6.21 11.23 15.71
C ALA A 26 -4.78 10.82 15.31
N MET A 27 -4.31 9.70 15.85
CA MET A 27 -3.19 9.00 15.24
C MET A 27 -3.77 8.37 13.98
N SER A 28 -3.64 9.04 12.84
CA SER A 28 -3.76 8.37 11.55
C SER A 28 -2.58 7.40 11.43
N GLU A 29 -2.66 6.29 12.16
CA GLU A 29 -1.68 5.23 12.08
C GLU A 29 -1.83 4.60 10.71
N PHE A 30 -0.78 4.71 9.89
CA PHE A 30 -0.70 3.99 8.64
C PHE A 30 -0.83 2.48 8.91
N THR A 31 -1.71 1.78 8.21
CA THR A 31 -1.91 0.33 8.39
C THR A 31 -1.81 -0.44 7.06
N CYS A 32 -1.73 -1.77 7.11
CA CYS A 32 -1.77 -2.58 5.88
C CYS A 32 -3.08 -2.43 5.08
N CYS A 33 -4.15 -1.92 5.71
CA CYS A 33 -5.39 -1.62 5.01
C CYS A 33 -5.22 -0.51 3.96
N ASP A 34 -4.27 0.42 4.19
CA ASP A 34 -3.93 1.48 3.23
C ASP A 34 -3.26 0.95 1.96
N VAL A 35 -2.68 -0.27 2.01
CA VAL A 35 -1.98 -0.91 0.89
C VAL A 35 -2.93 -1.74 0.02
N ASN A 36 -4.02 -2.24 0.58
CA ASN A 36 -4.99 -3.08 -0.14
C ASN A 36 -5.53 -2.49 -1.46
N PRO A 37 -5.89 -1.18 -1.56
CA PRO A 37 -6.32 -0.62 -2.85
C PRO A 37 -5.21 -0.68 -3.90
N VAL A 38 -3.94 -0.46 -3.52
CA VAL A 38 -2.78 -0.58 -4.41
C VAL A 38 -2.65 -2.01 -4.92
N VAL A 39 -2.71 -3.00 -4.03
CA VAL A 39 -2.63 -4.43 -4.39
C VAL A 39 -3.73 -4.79 -5.38
N LYS A 40 -4.96 -4.32 -5.16
CA LYS A 40 -6.09 -4.60 -6.06
C LYS A 40 -5.91 -3.96 -7.44
N ALA A 41 -5.49 -2.70 -7.51
CA ALA A 41 -5.37 -1.98 -8.78
C ALA A 41 -4.13 -2.37 -9.58
N CYS A 42 -3.04 -2.73 -8.90
CA CYS A 42 -1.77 -3.08 -9.52
C CYS A 42 -1.56 -4.59 -9.69
N GLY A 43 -2.40 -5.43 -9.07
CA GLY A 43 -2.17 -6.87 -8.93
C GLY A 43 -1.95 -7.60 -10.25
N ASP A 44 -2.78 -7.33 -11.26
CA ASP A 44 -2.61 -7.98 -12.56
C ASP A 44 -1.30 -7.59 -13.24
N TYR A 45 -0.95 -6.30 -13.21
CA TYR A 45 0.34 -5.83 -13.70
C TYR A 45 1.51 -6.45 -12.93
N ALA A 46 1.42 -6.51 -11.59
CA ALA A 46 2.46 -7.12 -10.75
C ALA A 46 2.67 -8.62 -11.05
N LYS A 47 1.63 -9.32 -11.53
CA LYS A 47 1.70 -10.74 -11.90
C LYS A 47 2.20 -10.95 -13.33
N THR A 48 1.67 -10.21 -14.30
CA THR A 48 1.93 -10.49 -15.72
C THR A 48 2.96 -9.55 -16.34
N GLY A 49 3.20 -8.39 -15.73
CA GLY A 49 3.87 -7.28 -16.38
C GLY A 49 3.05 -6.69 -17.52
N GLY A 50 3.71 -5.92 -18.38
CA GLY A 50 3.13 -5.30 -19.57
C GLY A 50 3.78 -3.96 -19.92
N ASP A 51 3.41 -3.46 -21.10
CA ASP A 51 3.94 -2.19 -21.61
C ASP A 51 3.31 -0.98 -20.93
N THR A 52 2.10 -1.11 -20.39
CA THR A 52 1.36 -0.02 -19.75
C THR A 52 0.89 -0.42 -18.36
N ILE A 53 1.08 0.47 -17.39
CA ILE A 53 0.51 0.33 -16.04
C ILE A 53 -0.88 0.98 -16.02
N PRO A 54 -1.91 0.35 -15.42
CA PRO A 54 -3.21 0.99 -15.25
C PRO A 54 -3.09 2.34 -14.52
N LEU A 55 -3.80 3.36 -15.00
CA LEU A 55 -3.74 4.70 -14.41
C LEU A 55 -4.10 4.69 -12.92
N ASP A 56 -5.15 3.94 -12.55
CA ASP A 56 -5.59 3.79 -11.16
C ASP A 56 -4.51 3.19 -10.26
N CYS A 57 -3.72 2.25 -10.78
CA CYS A 57 -2.58 1.68 -10.05
C CYS A 57 -1.55 2.78 -9.71
N CYS A 58 -1.15 3.58 -10.70
CA CYS A 58 -0.19 4.66 -10.44
C CYS A 58 -0.75 5.74 -9.52
N MET A 59 -2.03 6.13 -9.66
CA MET A 59 -2.66 7.10 -8.75
C MET A 59 -2.62 6.61 -7.29
N LEU A 60 -2.90 5.32 -7.06
CA LEU A 60 -2.87 4.75 -5.71
C LEU A 60 -1.44 4.59 -5.17
N ILE A 61 -0.44 4.32 -6.01
CA ILE A 61 0.97 4.32 -5.60
C ILE A 61 1.41 5.73 -5.17
N ILE A 62 0.98 6.76 -5.89
CA ILE A 62 1.24 8.17 -5.55
C ILE A 62 0.56 8.53 -4.22
N GLU A 63 -0.71 8.14 -4.03
CA GLU A 63 -1.42 8.36 -2.77
C GLU A 63 -0.72 7.64 -1.60
N LEU A 64 -0.35 6.37 -1.81
CA LEU A 64 0.40 5.58 -0.83
C LEU A 64 1.69 6.30 -0.42
N ARG A 65 2.45 6.84 -1.39
CA ARG A 65 3.68 7.59 -1.08
C ARG A 65 3.42 8.77 -0.18
N ASN A 66 2.34 9.51 -0.40
CA ASN A 66 1.96 10.70 0.39
C ASN A 66 1.52 10.35 1.82
N LYS A 67 1.06 9.12 2.07
CA LYS A 67 0.75 8.64 3.42
C LYS A 67 1.99 8.17 4.19
N VAL A 68 3.08 7.90 3.48
CA VAL A 68 4.29 7.28 4.02
C VAL A 68 5.37 8.34 4.28
N MET A 69 5.14 9.20 5.28
CA MET A 69 5.98 10.37 5.58
C MET A 69 6.91 10.19 6.80
N SER A 70 6.65 9.21 7.66
CA SER A 70 7.44 8.93 8.86
C SER A 70 8.12 7.56 8.79
N THR A 71 9.19 7.37 9.57
CA THR A 71 9.88 6.09 9.75
C THR A 71 8.92 4.95 10.05
N HIS A 72 7.97 5.17 10.96
CA HIS A 72 6.96 4.17 11.31
C HIS A 72 6.09 3.79 10.10
N SER A 73 5.57 4.78 9.37
CA SER A 73 4.76 4.51 8.17
C SER A 73 5.55 3.83 7.05
N LEU A 74 6.85 4.10 6.95
CA LEU A 74 7.76 3.49 5.98
C LEU A 74 7.97 2.00 6.25
N GLN A 75 8.32 1.68 7.49
CA GLN A 75 8.50 0.29 7.94
C GLN A 75 7.19 -0.49 7.78
N MET A 76 6.06 0.11 8.14
CA MET A 76 4.74 -0.51 8.00
C MET A 76 4.38 -0.74 6.53
N ALA A 77 4.49 0.27 5.66
CA ALA A 77 4.21 0.12 4.24
C ALA A 77 5.07 -0.95 3.58
N CYS A 78 6.37 -0.96 3.88
CA CYS A 78 7.31 -1.97 3.42
C CYS A 78 6.85 -3.39 3.80
N ARG A 79 6.56 -3.62 5.09
CA ARG A 79 6.14 -4.94 5.60
C ARG A 79 4.82 -5.39 4.98
N CYS A 80 3.83 -4.49 4.88
CA CYS A 80 2.53 -4.80 4.30
C CYS A 80 2.64 -5.15 2.81
N LEU A 81 3.41 -4.38 2.03
CA LEU A 81 3.68 -4.66 0.62
C LEU A 81 4.44 -5.97 0.42
N GLN A 82 5.41 -6.26 1.29
CA GLN A 82 6.17 -7.50 1.25
C GLN A 82 5.26 -8.70 1.50
N GLN A 83 4.46 -8.63 2.56
CA GLN A 83 3.50 -9.68 2.91
C GLN A 83 2.46 -9.88 1.81
N ALA A 84 1.94 -8.82 1.21
CA ALA A 84 0.99 -8.91 0.11
C ALA A 84 1.58 -9.64 -1.11
N ALA A 85 2.83 -9.32 -1.47
CA ALA A 85 3.51 -9.97 -2.58
C ALA A 85 3.83 -11.44 -2.28
N GLN A 86 4.24 -11.76 -1.04
CA GLN A 86 4.54 -13.13 -0.61
C GLN A 86 3.29 -14.00 -0.44
N SER A 87 2.17 -13.41 -0.01
CA SER A 87 0.91 -14.12 0.24
C SER A 87 0.03 -14.23 -1.01
N SER A 88 0.48 -13.70 -2.15
CA SER A 88 -0.23 -13.81 -3.40
C SER A 88 -0.38 -15.30 -3.78
N PRO A 89 -1.61 -15.79 -4.03
CA PRO A 89 -1.82 -17.16 -4.48
C PRO A 89 -1.26 -17.40 -5.89
N ASP A 90 -1.15 -16.33 -6.67
CA ASP A 90 -0.56 -16.33 -8.00
C ASP A 90 0.93 -15.93 -7.95
N HIS A 91 1.71 -16.39 -8.94
CA HIS A 91 3.07 -15.94 -9.14
C HIS A 91 3.15 -14.42 -9.37
N VAL A 92 3.96 -13.73 -8.56
CA VAL A 92 4.31 -12.32 -8.76
C VAL A 92 5.53 -12.23 -9.67
N ASN A 93 5.42 -11.50 -10.77
CA ASN A 93 6.56 -11.16 -11.60
C ASN A 93 7.40 -10.09 -10.89
N HIS A 94 8.58 -10.48 -10.42
CA HIS A 94 9.45 -9.63 -9.62
C HIS A 94 9.91 -8.36 -10.36
N GLU A 95 10.19 -8.45 -11.66
CA GLU A 95 10.62 -7.31 -12.47
C GLU A 95 9.46 -6.32 -12.65
N ALA A 96 8.26 -6.83 -12.96
CA ALA A 96 7.08 -5.98 -13.07
C ALA A 96 6.77 -5.27 -11.75
N TYR A 97 6.75 -6.02 -10.64
CA TYR A 97 6.46 -5.47 -9.31
C TYR A 97 7.49 -4.42 -8.86
N SER A 98 8.78 -4.69 -9.03
CA SER A 98 9.86 -3.77 -8.66
C SER A 98 9.88 -2.50 -9.52
N SER A 99 9.41 -2.58 -10.76
CA SER A 99 9.33 -1.43 -11.68
C SER A 99 8.18 -0.47 -11.39
N LEU A 100 7.15 -0.90 -10.65
CA LEU A 100 5.93 -0.11 -10.42
C LEU A 100 6.19 1.32 -9.90
N PRO A 101 7.01 1.54 -8.85
CA PRO A 101 7.21 2.89 -8.33
C PRO A 101 7.83 3.83 -9.36
N SER A 102 8.95 3.44 -9.95
CA SER A 102 9.70 4.27 -10.90
C SER A 102 8.91 4.54 -12.18
N ARG A 103 8.20 3.53 -12.69
CA ARG A 103 7.33 3.69 -13.86
C ARG A 103 6.10 4.55 -13.60
N CYS A 104 5.63 4.65 -12.35
CA CYS A 104 4.60 5.58 -11.93
C CYS A 104 5.16 6.96 -11.51
N GLY A 105 6.47 7.21 -11.65
CA GLY A 105 7.10 8.49 -11.30
C GLY A 105 7.24 8.73 -9.80
N VAL A 106 7.19 7.66 -8.99
CA VAL A 106 7.25 7.72 -7.53
C VAL A 106 8.54 7.09 -7.03
N ASN A 107 9.21 7.78 -6.10
CA ASN A 107 10.38 7.23 -5.42
C ASN A 107 10.07 6.94 -3.94
N PHE A 108 10.15 5.66 -3.57
CA PHE A 108 10.14 5.23 -2.17
C PHE A 108 11.59 5.08 -1.68
N PRO A 109 11.85 5.25 -0.38
CA PRO A 109 13.18 4.99 0.20
C PRO A 109 13.46 3.49 0.37
N PHE A 110 12.57 2.61 -0.12
CA PHE A 110 12.78 1.19 -0.28
C PHE A 110 12.35 0.77 -1.69
N GLN A 111 12.87 -0.35 -2.16
CA GLN A 111 12.50 -0.93 -3.45
C GLN A 111 11.42 -1.99 -3.24
N PHE A 112 10.42 -2.02 -4.11
CA PHE A 112 9.37 -3.02 -4.05
C PHE A 112 9.96 -4.37 -4.47
N GLY A 113 9.84 -5.39 -3.61
CA GLY A 113 10.37 -6.72 -3.88
C GLY A 113 9.75 -7.79 -3.00
N LEU A 114 10.06 -9.06 -3.30
CA LEU A 114 9.63 -10.19 -2.47
C LEU A 114 10.44 -10.28 -1.16
N THR A 115 11.66 -9.74 -1.16
CA THR A 115 12.58 -9.68 -0.02
C THR A 115 13.02 -8.23 0.18
N MET A 116 12.22 -7.46 0.91
CA MET A 116 12.55 -6.09 1.31
C MET A 116 13.13 -6.12 2.73
N ASP A 117 14.22 -5.38 2.96
CA ASP A 117 14.74 -5.15 4.30
C ASP A 117 14.02 -3.95 4.92
N CYS A 118 12.88 -4.23 5.55
CA CYS A 118 12.05 -3.21 6.16
C CYS A 118 12.61 -2.67 7.48
N ASP A 119 13.58 -3.35 8.09
CA ASP A 119 14.15 -2.95 9.38
C ASP A 119 15.24 -1.89 9.24
N SER A 120 15.88 -1.80 8.07
CA SER A 120 16.87 -0.77 7.75
C SER A 120 16.26 0.62 7.46
N LEU A 121 14.93 0.76 7.42
CA LEU A 121 14.28 2.04 7.12
C LEU A 121 14.23 2.93 8.35
N HIS A 122 14.83 4.13 8.25
CA HIS A 122 14.93 5.14 9.30
C HIS A 122 14.56 6.53 8.79
#